data_AF-A0A368U977-F1
#
_entry.id   AF-A0A368U977-F1
#
_cell.length_a   1.000
_cell.length_b   1.000
_cell.length_c   1.000
_cell.angle_alpha   90.00
_cell.angle_beta   90.00
_cell.angle_gamma   90.00
#
_symmetry.space_group_name_H-M   'P 1'
#
loop_
_entity.id
_entity.type
_entity.pdbx_description
1 polymer ?
#
loop_
_entity_poly.entity_id
_entity_poly.type
_entity_poly.pdbx_seq_one_letter_code
_entity_poly.pdbx_strand_id
1 'polypeptide(L)'
;MTEIAPPSVSNYVLEGKITAEQPLATCSKDLFDREGKKNQPTPVPHTQTALGKRLMFPSTGIRGTLRRRVRDVVRDRVIELTGNPQPFDLDTHFLLALGGIKGAGEEDKTSVMRIHEVRQKNPLLNLFGAGDAGTIGFLEGRLGMGNAICDDAMEPVIFSGARSDDVYRDPDQARFLSDADLLQLSERSMGNRELSRLKADLRKRNSDIYGALSRNADDAEVQAIREDVANIEAQMNEVREESGSKNSVGMPLAGWQAIPQGAVMSHRMIVRRASDVDMGLLLAGLDAWSLEPIIGAHVANGNGLVSAQWDLFEVTRKGKVLVGTVRCEPFSNAVLTGDGRLEGFVAAFDTFMADMNWDFNVPTKV
;
A
#
# COMPACT_ATOMS: atom_id res chain seq x y z
N MET A 1 45.68 6.68 -19.27
CA MET A 1 44.27 6.23 -19.29
C MET A 1 44.27 4.79 -18.84
N THR A 2 44.01 4.56 -17.55
CA THR A 2 43.86 3.21 -17.00
C THR A 2 42.50 2.71 -17.46
N GLU A 3 42.47 1.67 -18.29
CA GLU A 3 41.24 0.94 -18.63
C GLU A 3 40.65 0.39 -17.31
N ILE A 4 39.64 1.08 -16.78
CA ILE A 4 38.82 0.55 -15.71
C ILE A 4 37.98 -0.54 -16.37
N ALA A 5 38.27 -1.80 -16.07
CA ALA A 5 37.44 -2.92 -16.50
C ALA A 5 35.97 -2.62 -16.12
N PRO A 6 35.01 -2.84 -17.03
CA PRO A 6 33.62 -2.56 -16.72
C PRO A 6 33.22 -3.36 -15.48
N PRO A 7 32.53 -2.76 -14.49
CA PRO A 7 32.12 -3.47 -13.29
C PRO A 7 31.30 -4.70 -13.70
N SER A 8 31.62 -5.87 -13.12
CA SER A 8 30.86 -7.09 -13.38
C SER A 8 29.43 -6.89 -12.91
N VAL A 9 28.48 -7.02 -13.83
CA VAL A 9 27.05 -6.98 -13.54
C VAL A 9 26.42 -8.33 -13.86
N SER A 10 25.57 -8.80 -12.95
CA SER A 10 24.89 -10.10 -13.06
C SER A 10 23.38 -9.95 -12.92
N ASN A 11 22.63 -10.93 -13.43
CA ASN A 11 21.20 -11.00 -13.18
C ASN A 11 20.96 -11.94 -12.00
N TYR A 12 20.12 -11.53 -11.05
CA TYR A 12 19.79 -12.33 -9.88
C TYR A 12 18.28 -12.56 -9.81
N VAL A 13 17.89 -13.71 -9.25
CA VAL A 13 16.49 -14.05 -9.00
C VAL A 13 16.38 -14.54 -7.56
N LEU A 14 15.48 -13.94 -6.80
CA LEU A 14 15.09 -14.41 -5.47
C LEU A 14 13.76 -15.13 -5.62
N GLU A 15 13.71 -16.43 -5.34
CA GLU A 15 12.50 -17.24 -5.44
C GLU A 15 12.18 -17.84 -4.08
N GLY A 16 10.92 -17.76 -3.65
CA GLY A 16 10.56 -18.25 -2.34
C GLY A 16 9.15 -17.90 -1.94
N LYS A 17 8.96 -17.68 -0.63
CA LYS A 17 7.64 -17.59 -0.01
C LYS A 17 7.55 -16.40 0.94
N ILE A 18 6.37 -15.82 1.01
CA ILE A 18 5.95 -14.89 2.05
C ILE A 18 4.79 -15.57 2.80
N THR A 19 4.85 -15.58 4.12
CA THR A 19 3.81 -16.16 4.97
C THR A 19 3.11 -15.05 5.75
N ALA A 20 1.78 -15.07 5.74
CA ALA A 20 0.96 -14.15 6.52
C ALA A 20 0.94 -14.55 8.00
N GLU A 21 1.81 -13.95 8.82
CA GLU A 21 1.83 -14.19 10.28
C GLU A 21 0.62 -13.56 10.98
N GLN A 22 0.06 -12.52 10.35
CA GLN A 22 -1.22 -11.91 10.67
C GLN A 22 -2.05 -11.76 9.38
N PRO A 23 -3.37 -11.54 9.49
CA PRO A 23 -4.21 -11.29 8.32
C PRO A 23 -3.65 -10.15 7.47
N LEU A 24 -3.66 -10.33 6.15
CA LEU A 24 -3.01 -9.42 5.22
C LEU A 24 -4.03 -8.78 4.29
N ALA A 25 -4.28 -7.48 4.49
CA ALA A 25 -5.25 -6.73 3.71
C ALA A 25 -4.62 -5.67 2.82
N THR A 26 -5.34 -5.34 1.75
CA THR A 26 -5.05 -4.19 0.91
C THR A 26 -6.32 -3.39 0.68
N CYS A 27 -6.24 -2.08 0.83
CA CYS A 27 -7.36 -1.18 0.53
C CYS A 27 -7.20 -0.59 -0.87
N SER A 28 -7.27 -1.43 -1.91
CA SER A 28 -7.19 -0.94 -3.28
C SER A 28 -8.48 -0.20 -3.65
N LYS A 29 -8.36 1.11 -3.90
CA LYS A 29 -9.50 1.92 -4.36
C LYS A 29 -10.06 1.41 -5.70
N ASP A 30 -9.19 1.09 -6.65
CA ASP A 30 -9.60 0.56 -7.95
C ASP A 30 -10.40 -0.75 -7.82
N LEU A 31 -9.94 -1.65 -6.96
CA LEU A 31 -10.65 -2.90 -6.70
C LEU A 31 -12.00 -2.65 -6.02
N PHE A 32 -12.04 -1.72 -5.06
CA PHE A 32 -13.30 -1.32 -4.43
C PHE A 32 -14.27 -0.69 -5.42
N ASP A 33 -13.79 0.15 -6.34
CA ASP A 33 -14.66 0.79 -7.34
C ASP A 33 -15.21 -0.23 -8.35
N ARG A 34 -14.43 -1.28 -8.68
CA ARG A 34 -14.84 -2.33 -9.63
C ARG A 34 -15.73 -3.41 -9.00
N GLU A 35 -15.41 -3.85 -7.79
CA GLU A 35 -15.99 -5.05 -7.17
C GLU A 35 -16.67 -4.76 -5.82
N GLY A 36 -16.30 -3.66 -5.18
CA GLY A 36 -16.90 -3.22 -3.94
C GLY A 36 -18.35 -2.78 -4.13
N LYS A 37 -19.14 -2.96 -3.07
CA LYS A 37 -20.53 -2.48 -3.00
C LYS A 37 -20.70 -1.65 -1.74
N LYS A 38 -21.64 -0.70 -1.80
CA LYS A 38 -22.01 0.10 -0.63
C LYS A 38 -22.42 -0.83 0.53
N ASN A 39 -21.85 -0.60 1.71
CA ASN A 39 -22.05 -1.42 2.92
C ASN A 39 -21.54 -2.87 2.82
N GLN A 40 -20.64 -3.18 1.89
CA GLN A 40 -19.92 -4.46 1.85
C GLN A 40 -18.43 -4.27 2.17
N PRO A 41 -17.78 -5.31 2.71
CA PRO A 41 -16.35 -5.26 3.00
C PRO A 41 -15.54 -4.92 1.76
N THR A 42 -14.53 -4.06 1.91
CA THR A 42 -13.56 -3.80 0.84
C THR A 42 -12.89 -5.11 0.42
N PRO A 43 -12.96 -5.51 -0.87
CA PRO A 43 -12.45 -6.79 -1.33
C PRO A 43 -10.92 -6.88 -1.27
N VAL A 44 -10.40 -8.11 -1.20
CA VAL A 44 -8.97 -8.40 -1.32
C VAL A 44 -8.63 -8.87 -2.75
N PRO A 45 -7.46 -8.50 -3.31
CA PRO A 45 -7.08 -8.89 -4.66
C PRO A 45 -6.96 -10.39 -4.85
N HIS A 46 -7.28 -10.84 -6.05
CA HIS A 46 -7.17 -12.22 -6.48
C HIS A 46 -6.71 -12.28 -7.94
N THR A 47 -6.22 -13.45 -8.37
CA THR A 47 -5.77 -13.70 -9.73
C THR A 47 -6.14 -15.10 -10.20
N GLN A 48 -6.22 -15.30 -11.51
CA GLN A 48 -6.44 -16.61 -12.11
C GLN A 48 -5.09 -17.29 -12.36
N THR A 49 -4.93 -18.50 -11.85
CA THR A 49 -3.75 -19.35 -12.08
C THR A 49 -4.15 -20.62 -12.84
N ALA A 50 -3.17 -21.42 -13.26
CA ALA A 50 -3.42 -22.75 -13.81
C ALA A 50 -4.16 -23.68 -12.82
N LEU A 51 -4.07 -23.40 -11.52
CA LEU A 51 -4.72 -24.17 -10.46
C LEU A 51 -6.05 -23.55 -9.99
N GLY A 52 -6.56 -22.55 -10.72
CA GLY A 52 -7.79 -21.82 -10.39
C GLY A 52 -7.55 -20.42 -9.82
N LYS A 53 -8.62 -19.81 -9.32
CA LYS A 53 -8.59 -18.51 -8.65
C LYS A 53 -7.76 -18.60 -7.36
N ARG A 54 -6.89 -17.62 -7.11
CA ARG A 54 -6.06 -17.51 -5.90
C ARG A 54 -6.11 -16.09 -5.35
N LEU A 55 -6.11 -15.96 -4.03
CA LEU A 55 -5.87 -14.66 -3.39
C LEU A 55 -4.42 -14.24 -3.64
N MET A 56 -4.18 -12.94 -3.76
CA MET A 56 -2.82 -12.43 -3.97
C MET A 56 -2.60 -11.09 -3.27
N PHE A 57 -1.38 -10.88 -2.80
CA PHE A 57 -0.91 -9.58 -2.37
C PHE A 57 -0.14 -8.90 -3.52
N PRO A 58 -0.54 -7.69 -3.94
CA PRO A 58 0.07 -6.98 -5.05
C PRO A 58 1.54 -6.65 -4.83
N SER A 59 2.33 -6.82 -5.89
CA SER A 59 3.76 -6.47 -5.92
C SER A 59 4.02 -5.00 -5.59
N THR A 60 3.10 -4.10 -5.92
CA THR A 60 3.22 -2.66 -5.64
C THR A 60 3.25 -2.35 -4.15
N GLY A 61 2.49 -3.10 -3.34
CA GLY A 61 2.51 -2.96 -1.88
C GLY A 61 3.85 -3.38 -1.30
N ILE A 62 4.34 -4.56 -1.70
CA ILE A 62 5.63 -5.10 -1.25
C ILE A 62 6.76 -4.16 -1.68
N ARG A 63 6.74 -3.72 -2.95
CA ARG A 63 7.77 -2.86 -3.54
C ARG A 63 7.82 -1.51 -2.85
N GLY A 64 6.66 -0.91 -2.60
CA GLY A 64 6.57 0.38 -1.93
C GLY A 64 7.10 0.31 -0.49
N THR A 65 6.76 -0.74 0.25
CA THR A 65 7.29 -0.92 1.61
C THR A 65 8.81 -1.13 1.58
N LEU A 66 9.30 -2.05 0.75
CA LEU A 66 10.74 -2.33 0.66
C LEU A 66 11.55 -1.10 0.22
N ARG A 67 11.05 -0.31 -0.75
CA ARG A 67 11.70 0.95 -1.16
C ARG A 67 11.89 1.90 0.01
N ARG A 68 10.87 2.05 0.87
CA ARG A 68 10.94 2.94 2.04
C ARG A 68 11.93 2.43 3.09
N ARG A 69 11.99 1.12 3.31
CA ARG A 69 12.99 0.50 4.20
C ARG A 69 14.41 0.69 3.67
N VAL A 70 14.62 0.48 2.38
CA VAL A 70 15.91 0.76 1.72
C VAL A 70 16.29 2.25 1.83
N ARG A 71 15.32 3.15 1.66
CA ARG A 71 15.53 4.59 1.90
C ARG A 71 15.96 4.86 3.33
N ASP A 72 15.31 4.25 4.32
CA ASP A 72 15.65 4.43 5.73
C ASP A 72 17.09 3.96 6.01
N VAL A 73 17.50 2.80 5.48
CA VAL A 73 18.91 2.34 5.54
C VAL A 73 19.87 3.39 4.99
N VAL A 74 19.60 3.90 3.77
CA VAL A 74 20.45 4.93 3.16
C VAL A 74 20.49 6.20 4.01
N ARG A 75 19.33 6.67 4.49
CA ARG A 75 19.25 7.87 5.35
C ARG A 75 20.09 7.70 6.60
N ASP A 76 19.91 6.58 7.31
CA ASP A 76 20.54 6.37 8.61
C ASP A 76 22.06 6.26 8.44
N ARG A 77 22.55 5.59 7.39
CA ARG A 77 23.98 5.55 7.03
C ARG A 77 24.54 6.93 6.67
N VAL A 78 23.79 7.76 5.95
CA VAL A 78 24.20 9.14 5.65
C VAL A 78 24.25 9.99 6.93
N ILE A 79 23.29 9.85 7.84
CA ILE A 79 23.31 10.52 9.15
C ILE A 79 24.57 10.12 9.93
N GLU A 80 24.85 8.82 10.03
CA GLU A 80 26.03 8.29 10.72
C GLU A 80 27.34 8.85 10.16
N LEU A 81 27.48 8.90 8.83
CA LEU A 81 28.73 9.30 8.16
C LEU A 81 28.92 10.82 8.12
N THR A 82 27.84 11.60 8.06
CA THR A 82 27.92 13.07 7.91
C THR A 82 27.66 13.84 9.20
N GLY A 83 27.04 13.20 10.21
CA GLY A 83 26.56 13.85 11.43
C GLY A 83 25.35 14.76 11.23
N ASN A 84 24.79 14.87 10.02
CA ASN A 84 23.60 15.68 9.75
C ASN A 84 22.33 14.86 10.04
N PRO A 85 21.51 15.21 11.06
CA PRO A 85 20.28 14.46 11.38
C PRO A 85 19.17 14.60 10.33
N GLN A 86 19.28 15.55 9.40
CA GLN A 86 18.32 15.82 8.35
C GLN A 86 19.04 15.89 6.99
N PRO A 87 19.53 14.74 6.48
CA PRO A 87 20.40 14.73 5.31
C PRO A 87 19.66 14.99 3.99
N PHE A 88 18.34 14.85 3.96
CA PHE A 88 17.52 14.96 2.75
C PHE A 88 16.47 16.05 2.90
N ASP A 89 16.37 16.91 1.89
CA ASP A 89 15.23 17.82 1.74
C ASP A 89 13.97 17.06 1.32
N LEU A 90 12.86 17.80 1.17
CA LEU A 90 11.55 17.23 0.86
C LEU A 90 11.53 16.54 -0.52
N ASP A 91 12.16 17.14 -1.51
CA ASP A 91 12.18 16.62 -2.88
C ASP A 91 13.02 15.34 -2.97
N THR A 92 14.20 15.34 -2.35
CA THR A 92 15.04 14.14 -2.22
C THR A 92 14.30 13.05 -1.45
N HIS A 93 13.60 13.40 -0.37
CA HIS A 93 12.77 12.44 0.36
C HIS A 93 11.70 11.80 -0.54
N PHE A 94 10.96 12.59 -1.31
CA PHE A 94 9.93 12.07 -2.22
C PHE A 94 10.52 11.25 -3.37
N LEU A 95 11.64 11.69 -3.95
CA LEU A 95 12.36 10.94 -4.96
C LEU A 95 12.77 9.55 -4.43
N LEU A 96 13.41 9.48 -3.27
CA LEU A 96 13.88 8.21 -2.72
C LEU A 96 12.73 7.34 -2.18
N ALA A 97 11.65 7.92 -1.63
CA ALA A 97 10.55 7.14 -1.05
C ALA A 97 9.46 6.72 -2.04
N LEU A 98 9.14 7.58 -3.02
CA LEU A 98 8.03 7.39 -3.96
C LEU A 98 8.50 7.18 -5.40
N GLY A 99 9.71 7.63 -5.74
CA GLY A 99 10.23 7.58 -7.10
C GLY A 99 9.76 8.73 -7.98
N GLY A 100 9.43 9.88 -7.41
CA GLY A 100 8.99 11.03 -8.20
C GLY A 100 8.82 12.30 -7.37
N ILE A 101 9.14 13.44 -7.98
CA ILE A 101 8.87 14.79 -7.46
C ILE A 101 7.89 15.46 -8.43
N LYS A 102 6.68 15.85 -7.96
CA LYS A 102 5.68 16.42 -8.87
C LYS A 102 6.15 17.78 -9.40
N GLY A 103 6.24 17.93 -10.72
CA GLY A 103 6.42 19.22 -11.39
C GLY A 103 7.87 19.63 -11.65
N ALA A 104 8.80 18.68 -11.69
CA ALA A 104 10.23 18.96 -11.79
C ALA A 104 10.71 19.28 -13.23
N GLY A 105 10.29 20.44 -13.75
CA GLY A 105 10.96 21.11 -14.87
C GLY A 105 11.03 20.33 -16.21
N GLU A 106 11.67 20.95 -17.20
CA GLU A 106 11.88 20.32 -18.51
C GLU A 106 12.97 19.24 -18.43
N GLU A 107 12.60 18.02 -18.83
CA GLU A 107 13.52 16.87 -18.99
C GLU A 107 14.73 17.24 -19.85
N ASP A 108 15.92 16.95 -19.34
CA ASP A 108 17.14 16.96 -20.14
C ASP A 108 17.32 15.59 -20.81
N LYS A 109 16.78 15.46 -22.02
CA LYS A 109 16.83 14.23 -22.82
C LYS A 109 18.24 13.87 -23.31
N THR A 110 19.28 14.63 -22.98
CA THR A 110 20.51 14.65 -23.79
C THR A 110 21.70 13.86 -23.25
N SER A 111 21.67 13.20 -22.07
CA SER A 111 22.88 12.51 -21.57
C SER A 111 22.67 11.11 -21.00
N VAL A 112 22.91 10.09 -21.84
CA VAL A 112 23.10 8.68 -21.42
C VAL A 112 24.21 8.54 -20.38
N MET A 113 25.26 9.37 -20.48
CA MET A 113 26.36 9.41 -19.51
C MET A 113 25.87 9.83 -18.12
N ARG A 114 24.95 10.79 -18.05
CA ARG A 114 24.38 11.23 -16.77
C ARG A 114 23.51 10.15 -16.13
N ILE A 115 22.74 9.40 -16.94
CA ILE A 115 22.00 8.23 -16.45
C ILE A 115 22.97 7.20 -15.85
N HIS A 116 24.11 6.96 -16.49
CA HIS A 116 25.12 6.04 -15.98
C HIS A 116 25.71 6.51 -14.64
N GLU A 117 26.08 7.79 -14.55
CA GLU A 117 26.62 8.39 -13.33
C GLU A 117 25.62 8.32 -12.16
N VAL A 118 24.35 8.70 -12.38
CA VAL A 118 23.30 8.63 -11.35
C VAL A 118 23.13 7.20 -10.85
N ARG A 119 23.16 6.20 -11.75
CA ARG A 119 23.07 4.79 -11.33
C ARG A 119 24.26 4.33 -10.49
N GLN A 120 25.46 4.82 -10.77
CA GLN A 120 26.65 4.49 -10.01
C GLN A 120 26.65 5.14 -8.62
N LYS A 121 26.18 6.39 -8.53
CA LYS A 121 26.17 7.17 -7.28
C LYS A 121 24.92 6.97 -6.43
N ASN A 122 23.84 6.43 -6.99
CA ASN A 122 22.57 6.23 -6.32
C ASN A 122 22.03 4.80 -6.54
N PRO A 123 22.53 3.81 -5.78
CA PRO A 123 22.07 2.43 -5.90
C PRO A 123 20.58 2.25 -5.60
N LEU A 124 19.97 3.13 -4.79
CA LEU A 124 18.51 3.10 -4.52
C LEU A 124 17.71 3.40 -5.79
N LEU A 125 18.05 4.49 -6.50
CA LEU A 125 17.43 4.81 -7.78
C LEU A 125 17.77 3.77 -8.86
N ASN A 126 18.97 3.19 -8.82
CA ASN A 126 19.34 2.14 -9.74
C ASN A 126 18.45 0.88 -9.57
N LEU A 127 18.18 0.47 -8.33
CA LEU A 127 17.30 -0.64 -7.99
C LEU A 127 15.82 -0.34 -8.28
N PHE A 128 15.30 0.75 -7.73
CA PHE A 128 13.85 0.99 -7.71
C PHE A 128 13.35 1.88 -8.85
N GLY A 129 14.24 2.60 -9.53
CA GLY A 129 13.88 3.56 -10.57
C GLY A 129 13.19 4.80 -10.04
N ALA A 130 12.71 5.63 -10.96
CA ALA A 130 11.88 6.79 -10.70
C ALA A 130 11.01 7.09 -11.91
N GLY A 131 9.75 7.45 -11.68
CA GLY A 131 8.86 8.02 -12.68
C GLY A 131 9.25 9.45 -13.06
N ASP A 132 9.87 10.18 -12.13
CA ASP A 132 10.42 11.52 -12.31
C ASP A 132 11.66 11.70 -11.42
N ALA A 133 12.85 11.63 -12.02
CA ALA A 133 14.14 11.85 -11.37
C ALA A 133 14.69 13.25 -11.65
N GLY A 134 13.82 14.27 -11.61
CA GLY A 134 14.19 15.64 -11.92
C GLY A 134 14.58 15.76 -13.39
N THR A 135 15.79 16.27 -13.65
CA THR A 135 16.20 16.55 -15.04
C THR A 135 16.44 15.29 -15.87
N ILE A 136 16.56 14.13 -15.24
CA ILE A 136 16.68 12.83 -15.91
C ILE A 136 15.32 12.29 -16.37
N GLY A 137 14.21 12.80 -15.83
CA GLY A 137 12.88 12.28 -16.11
C GLY A 137 12.74 10.82 -15.68
N PHE A 138 12.19 9.97 -16.55
CA PHE A 138 11.98 8.56 -16.24
C PHE A 138 13.28 7.75 -16.16
N LEU A 139 13.47 7.04 -15.05
CA LEU A 139 14.58 6.10 -14.84
C LEU A 139 14.04 4.71 -14.52
N GLU A 140 14.27 3.74 -15.41
CA GLU A 140 13.88 2.34 -15.17
C GLU A 140 14.66 1.72 -13.99
N GLY A 141 13.95 1.12 -13.04
CA GLY A 141 14.56 0.36 -11.94
C GLY A 141 15.00 -1.04 -12.37
N ARG A 142 16.08 -1.54 -11.76
CA ARG A 142 16.61 -2.90 -12.01
C ARG A 142 15.90 -4.02 -11.26
N LEU A 143 15.20 -3.69 -10.16
CA LEU A 143 14.42 -4.63 -9.37
C LEU A 143 13.02 -4.79 -9.98
N GLY A 144 12.70 -5.98 -10.48
CA GLY A 144 11.35 -6.45 -10.75
C GLY A 144 10.77 -7.20 -9.55
N MET A 145 9.50 -6.99 -9.26
CA MET A 145 8.80 -7.60 -8.13
C MET A 145 7.53 -8.31 -8.58
N GLY A 146 7.41 -9.59 -8.24
CA GLY A 146 6.23 -10.40 -8.49
C GLY A 146 5.12 -10.12 -7.47
N ASN A 147 3.89 -10.49 -7.82
CA ASN A 147 2.82 -10.58 -6.83
C ASN A 147 3.12 -11.76 -5.90
N ALA A 148 2.74 -11.65 -4.62
CA ALA A 148 2.73 -12.79 -3.73
C ALA A 148 1.38 -13.51 -3.89
N ILE A 149 1.37 -14.73 -4.40
CA ILE A 149 0.16 -15.47 -4.77
C ILE A 149 -0.01 -16.63 -3.81
N CYS A 150 -1.17 -16.78 -3.18
CA CYS A 150 -1.44 -17.89 -2.28
C CYS A 150 -1.29 -19.22 -3.02
N ASP A 151 -0.57 -20.17 -2.41
CA ASP A 151 -0.36 -21.50 -2.99
C ASP A 151 -1.71 -22.25 -3.07
N ASP A 152 -2.45 -22.22 -1.96
CA ASP A 152 -3.76 -22.87 -1.82
C ASP A 152 -4.92 -21.96 -2.24
N ALA A 153 -6.04 -22.59 -2.65
CA ALA A 153 -7.29 -21.88 -2.82
C ALA A 153 -7.88 -21.58 -1.44
N MET A 154 -8.16 -20.31 -1.16
CA MET A 154 -8.63 -19.85 0.15
C MET A 154 -9.73 -18.81 -0.01
N GLU A 155 -10.66 -18.78 0.94
CA GLU A 155 -11.61 -17.69 1.08
C GLU A 155 -11.01 -16.59 1.96
N PRO A 156 -11.29 -15.30 1.67
CA PRO A 156 -10.80 -14.20 2.46
C PRO A 156 -11.48 -14.15 3.84
N VAL A 157 -10.73 -13.72 4.86
CA VAL A 157 -11.32 -13.40 6.17
C VAL A 157 -11.97 -12.03 6.07
N ILE A 158 -13.16 -11.88 6.66
CA ILE A 158 -13.90 -10.63 6.70
C ILE A 158 -13.78 -10.02 8.09
N PHE A 159 -13.25 -8.81 8.16
CA PHE A 159 -13.25 -7.98 9.36
C PHE A 159 -14.33 -6.93 9.23
N SER A 160 -15.15 -6.77 10.27
CA SER A 160 -16.15 -5.71 10.36
C SER A 160 -16.16 -5.14 11.76
N GLY A 161 -16.86 -4.02 11.93
CA GLY A 161 -17.04 -3.41 13.24
C GLY A 161 -18.24 -2.49 13.22
N ALA A 162 -18.62 -1.98 14.38
CA ALA A 162 -19.61 -0.93 14.50
C ALA A 162 -19.01 0.19 15.34
N ARG A 163 -19.23 1.43 14.92
CA ARG A 163 -19.19 2.54 15.87
C ARG A 163 -20.46 2.40 16.69
N SER A 164 -20.32 2.22 18.00
CA SER A 164 -21.43 2.24 18.96
C SER A 164 -21.35 3.55 19.74
N ASP A 165 -22.50 4.13 20.03
CA ASP A 165 -22.58 5.24 20.95
C ASP A 165 -22.28 4.76 22.36
N ASP A 166 -21.36 5.45 23.04
CA ASP A 166 -20.82 4.99 24.33
C ASP A 166 -21.85 5.07 25.45
N VAL A 167 -22.77 6.05 25.40
CA VAL A 167 -23.87 6.20 26.37
C VAL A 167 -24.88 5.07 26.22
N TYR A 168 -25.08 4.57 25.00
CA TYR A 168 -25.95 3.41 24.76
C TYR A 168 -25.26 2.07 25.03
N ARG A 169 -23.92 2.01 24.94
CA ARG A 169 -23.12 0.82 25.25
C ARG A 169 -22.93 0.65 26.76
N ASP A 170 -22.72 1.77 27.44
CA ASP A 170 -22.55 1.87 28.88
C ASP A 170 -23.45 3.01 29.43
N PRO A 171 -24.68 2.68 29.86
CA PRO A 171 -25.63 3.66 30.38
C PRO A 171 -25.09 4.48 31.55
N ASP A 172 -24.09 3.96 32.27
CA ASP A 172 -23.45 4.68 33.36
C ASP A 172 -22.71 5.94 32.88
N GLN A 173 -22.34 6.03 31.60
CA GLN A 173 -21.75 7.25 31.02
C GLN A 173 -22.71 8.44 31.02
N ALA A 174 -24.03 8.20 31.08
CA ALA A 174 -25.03 9.26 31.15
C ALA A 174 -24.84 10.15 32.40
N ARG A 175 -24.26 9.62 33.48
CA ARG A 175 -23.99 10.38 34.72
C ARG A 175 -23.00 11.54 34.54
N PHE A 176 -22.21 11.51 33.46
CA PHE A 176 -21.20 12.53 33.15
C PHE A 176 -21.71 13.58 32.16
N LEU A 177 -22.97 13.48 31.73
CA LEU A 177 -23.62 14.42 30.82
C LEU A 177 -24.68 15.23 31.57
N SER A 178 -24.95 16.44 31.09
CA SER A 178 -26.06 17.24 31.62
C SER A 178 -27.40 16.69 31.11
N ASP A 179 -28.50 16.98 31.82
CA ASP A 179 -29.85 16.61 31.38
C ASP A 179 -30.18 17.19 30.00
N ALA A 180 -29.67 18.38 29.69
CA ALA A 180 -29.83 19.03 28.38
C ALA A 180 -29.09 18.25 27.26
N ASP A 181 -27.89 17.74 27.54
CA ASP A 181 -27.13 16.93 26.58
C ASP A 181 -27.78 15.56 26.35
N LEU A 182 -28.35 14.95 27.40
CA LEU A 182 -29.09 13.69 27.30
C LEU A 182 -30.38 13.85 26.49
N LEU A 183 -31.10 14.96 26.69
CA LEU A 183 -32.28 15.30 25.88
C LEU A 183 -31.89 15.47 24.40
N GLN A 184 -30.83 16.24 24.13
CA GLN A 184 -30.32 16.43 22.77
C GLN A 184 -29.87 15.11 22.12
N LEU A 185 -29.24 14.20 22.89
CA LEU A 185 -28.86 12.87 22.40
C LEU A 185 -30.09 12.03 22.01
N SER A 186 -31.15 12.09 22.81
CA SER A 186 -32.43 11.43 22.53
C SER A 186 -33.09 11.99 21.27
N GLU A 187 -33.17 13.31 21.14
CA GLU A 187 -33.74 14.00 19.97
C GLU A 187 -32.96 13.65 18.69
N ARG A 188 -31.62 13.66 18.73
CA ARG A 188 -30.77 13.20 17.63
C ARG A 188 -31.04 11.75 17.25
N SER A 189 -31.23 10.89 18.25
CA SER A 189 -31.47 9.46 18.04
C SER A 189 -32.84 9.20 17.40
N MET A 190 -33.87 9.92 17.84
CA MET A 190 -35.21 9.88 17.25
C MET A 190 -35.21 10.43 15.82
N GLY A 191 -34.60 11.60 15.60
CA GLY A 191 -34.46 12.20 14.27
C GLY A 191 -33.71 11.30 13.29
N ASN A 192 -32.66 10.60 13.74
CA ASN A 192 -31.96 9.63 12.91
C ASN A 192 -32.82 8.42 12.48
N ARG A 193 -33.68 7.92 13.38
CA ARG A 193 -34.63 6.84 13.05
C ARG A 193 -35.65 7.31 12.02
N GLU A 194 -36.18 8.51 12.21
CA GLU A 194 -37.15 9.12 11.31
C GLU A 194 -36.55 9.37 9.91
N LEU A 195 -35.35 9.98 9.84
CA LEU A 195 -34.61 10.17 8.59
C LEU A 195 -34.31 8.85 7.87
N SER A 196 -34.10 7.76 8.61
CA SER A 196 -33.86 6.43 8.02
C SER A 196 -35.13 5.87 7.39
N ARG A 197 -36.29 6.05 8.03
CA ARG A 197 -37.61 5.70 7.47
C ARG A 197 -37.90 6.49 6.19
N LEU A 198 -37.80 7.82 6.26
CA LEU A 198 -38.03 8.70 5.10
C LEU A 198 -37.10 8.39 3.91
N LYS A 199 -35.82 8.07 4.17
CA LYS A 199 -34.89 7.62 3.12
C LYS A 199 -35.31 6.30 2.46
N ALA A 200 -35.90 5.37 3.20
CA ALA A 200 -36.41 4.13 2.64
C ALA A 200 -37.63 4.39 1.75
N ASP A 201 -38.54 5.25 2.21
CA ASP A 201 -39.72 5.68 1.44
C ASP A 201 -39.32 6.44 0.17
N LEU A 202 -38.35 7.36 0.26
CA LEU A 202 -37.79 8.07 -0.89
C LEU A 202 -37.22 7.13 -1.95
N ARG A 203 -36.51 6.06 -1.54
CA ARG A 203 -35.98 5.06 -2.48
C ARG A 203 -37.09 4.28 -3.16
N LYS A 204 -38.14 3.92 -2.41
CA LYS A 204 -39.30 3.23 -2.94
C LYS A 204 -40.03 4.10 -3.96
N ARG A 205 -40.33 5.35 -3.62
CA ARG A 205 -41.00 6.30 -4.53
C ARG A 205 -40.18 6.62 -5.78
N ASN A 206 -38.86 6.76 -5.66
CA ASN A 206 -37.99 6.90 -6.83
C ASN A 206 -38.04 5.64 -7.73
N SER A 207 -38.09 4.44 -7.15
CA SER A 207 -38.30 3.20 -7.92
C SER A 207 -39.67 3.17 -8.61
N ASP A 208 -40.72 3.67 -7.93
CA ASP A 208 -42.08 3.77 -8.47
C ASP A 208 -42.13 4.70 -9.70
N ILE A 209 -41.34 5.80 -9.72
CA ILE A 209 -41.20 6.69 -10.89
C ILE A 209 -40.66 5.91 -12.10
N TYR A 210 -39.57 5.15 -11.93
CA TYR A 210 -39.02 4.35 -13.01
C TYR A 210 -40.00 3.27 -13.48
N GLY A 211 -40.75 2.67 -12.55
CA GLY A 211 -41.80 1.68 -12.86
C GLY A 211 -43.02 2.27 -13.58
N ALA A 212 -43.39 3.52 -13.27
CA ALA A 212 -44.46 4.24 -13.96
C ALA A 212 -44.03 4.63 -15.38
N LEU A 213 -42.82 5.18 -15.54
CA LEU A 213 -42.24 5.52 -16.84
C LEU A 213 -42.07 4.28 -17.74
N SER A 214 -41.61 3.15 -17.18
CA SER A 214 -41.45 1.90 -17.94
C SER A 214 -42.77 1.30 -18.40
N ARG A 215 -43.90 1.66 -17.78
CA ARG A 215 -45.24 1.18 -18.14
C ARG A 215 -46.04 2.20 -18.96
N ASN A 216 -45.43 3.32 -19.37
CA ASN A 216 -46.10 4.44 -20.03
C ASN A 216 -47.34 4.92 -19.25
N ALA A 217 -47.21 5.03 -17.93
CA ALA A 217 -48.22 5.66 -17.08
C ALA A 217 -48.51 7.09 -17.55
N ASP A 218 -49.69 7.62 -17.22
CA ASP A 218 -50.07 8.97 -17.60
C ASP A 218 -49.26 10.03 -16.84
N ASP A 219 -49.22 11.24 -17.40
CA ASP A 219 -48.44 12.35 -16.85
C ASP A 219 -48.95 12.77 -15.45
N ALA A 220 -50.21 12.51 -15.12
CA ALA A 220 -50.81 12.82 -13.83
C ALA A 220 -50.30 11.87 -12.73
N GLU A 221 -50.19 10.56 -13.02
CA GLU A 221 -49.64 9.54 -12.12
C GLU A 221 -48.16 9.81 -11.85
N VAL A 222 -47.37 10.12 -12.89
CA VAL A 222 -45.94 10.44 -12.74
C VAL A 222 -45.76 11.73 -11.93
N GLN A 223 -46.60 12.74 -12.15
CA GLN A 223 -46.54 14.00 -11.41
C GLN A 223 -46.90 13.83 -9.94
N ALA A 224 -47.91 13.02 -9.61
CA ALA A 224 -48.27 12.72 -8.22
C ALA A 224 -47.12 12.03 -7.46
N ILE A 225 -46.41 11.10 -8.10
CA ILE A 225 -45.25 10.44 -7.47
C ILE A 225 -44.08 11.43 -7.27
N ARG A 226 -43.89 12.39 -8.19
CA ARG A 226 -42.88 13.45 -8.02
C ARG A 226 -43.21 14.41 -6.88
N GLU A 227 -44.48 14.72 -6.69
CA GLU A 227 -44.95 15.53 -5.55
C GLU A 227 -44.72 14.81 -4.22
N ASP A 228 -45.00 13.50 -4.17
CA ASP A 228 -44.66 12.66 -3.01
C ASP A 228 -43.15 12.67 -2.72
N VAL A 229 -42.30 12.58 -3.75
CA VAL A 229 -40.83 12.69 -3.60
C VAL A 229 -40.43 14.05 -3.03
N ALA A 230 -40.97 15.14 -3.56
CA ALA A 230 -40.69 16.50 -3.06
C ALA A 230 -41.15 16.69 -1.61
N ASN A 231 -42.30 16.14 -1.24
CA ASN A 231 -42.82 16.18 0.13
C ASN A 231 -41.92 15.40 1.11
N ILE A 232 -41.45 14.21 0.71
CA ILE A 232 -40.52 13.42 1.51
C ILE A 232 -39.17 14.16 1.66
N GLU A 233 -38.68 14.82 0.62
CA GLU A 233 -37.46 15.63 0.69
C GLU A 233 -37.61 16.84 1.63
N ALA A 234 -38.78 17.50 1.62
CA ALA A 234 -39.10 18.59 2.54
C ALA A 234 -39.12 18.11 4.00
N GLN A 235 -39.83 17.01 4.28
CA GLN A 235 -39.87 16.38 5.62
C GLN A 235 -38.46 15.96 6.10
N MET A 236 -37.62 15.45 5.20
CA MET A 236 -36.24 15.11 5.52
C MET A 236 -35.39 16.33 5.90
N ASN A 237 -35.67 17.51 5.35
CA ASN A 237 -34.94 18.74 5.70
C ASN A 237 -35.43 19.29 7.05
N GLU A 238 -36.74 19.29 7.28
CA GLU A 238 -37.34 19.70 8.56
C GLU A 238 -36.79 18.87 9.73
N VAL A 239 -36.80 17.54 9.61
CA VAL A 239 -36.25 16.65 10.65
C VAL A 239 -34.75 16.89 10.90
N ARG A 240 -33.97 17.28 9.89
CA ARG A 240 -32.54 17.61 10.06
C ARG A 240 -32.33 18.92 10.82
N GLU A 241 -33.16 19.91 10.55
CA GLU A 241 -33.11 21.21 11.22
C GLU A 241 -33.52 21.08 12.69
N GLU A 242 -34.61 20.36 12.96
CA GLU A 242 -35.13 20.17 14.33
C GLU A 242 -34.21 19.29 15.20
N SER A 243 -33.75 18.15 14.68
CA SER A 243 -32.95 17.20 15.48
C SER A 243 -31.46 17.53 15.55
N GLY A 244 -30.99 18.52 14.77
CA GLY A 244 -29.56 18.79 14.58
C GLY A 244 -28.78 17.60 14.01
N SER A 245 -29.47 16.60 13.46
CA SER A 245 -28.86 15.34 13.05
C SER A 245 -28.15 15.47 11.70
N LYS A 246 -26.82 15.39 11.73
CA LYS A 246 -25.99 15.37 10.52
C LYS A 246 -25.62 13.95 10.08
N ASN A 247 -25.37 13.03 11.03
CA ASN A 247 -25.09 11.61 10.80
C ASN A 247 -25.46 10.79 12.06
N SER A 248 -25.81 9.51 11.88
CA SER A 248 -25.97 8.57 12.99
C SER A 248 -24.62 8.35 13.68
N VAL A 249 -24.60 8.40 15.01
CA VAL A 249 -23.42 8.07 15.83
C VAL A 249 -23.10 6.57 15.73
N GLY A 250 -24.16 5.74 15.73
CA GLY A 250 -24.07 4.32 15.45
C GLY A 250 -24.01 4.03 13.95
N MET A 251 -22.86 3.64 13.43
CA MET A 251 -22.73 3.19 12.04
C MET A 251 -22.00 1.85 11.96
N PRO A 252 -22.64 0.81 11.39
CA PRO A 252 -21.92 -0.39 10.97
C PRO A 252 -20.84 0.01 9.96
N LEU A 253 -19.60 -0.37 10.25
CA LEU A 253 -18.51 -0.24 9.30
C LEU A 253 -18.64 -1.42 8.33
N ALA A 254 -18.68 -1.11 7.03
CA ALA A 254 -18.80 -2.08 5.97
C ALA A 254 -17.72 -3.18 6.05
N GLY A 255 -16.58 -2.89 6.68
CA GLY A 255 -15.50 -3.83 6.92
C GLY A 255 -14.51 -3.92 5.77
N TRP A 256 -13.65 -4.92 5.82
CA TRP A 256 -12.63 -5.20 4.81
C TRP A 256 -12.27 -6.69 4.80
N GLN A 257 -11.81 -7.16 3.65
CA GLN A 257 -11.33 -8.51 3.44
C GLN A 257 -9.81 -8.59 3.58
N ALA A 258 -9.34 -9.74 4.03
CA ALA A 258 -7.92 -10.03 4.20
C ALA A 258 -7.58 -11.42 3.68
N ILE A 259 -6.34 -11.59 3.22
CA ILE A 259 -5.72 -12.91 3.13
C ILE A 259 -5.61 -13.47 4.56
N PRO A 260 -6.05 -14.72 4.81
CA PRO A 260 -6.02 -15.32 6.13
C PRO A 260 -4.62 -15.40 6.73
N GLN A 261 -4.54 -15.36 8.06
CA GLN A 261 -3.32 -15.75 8.78
C GLN A 261 -2.94 -17.20 8.43
N GLY A 262 -1.64 -17.47 8.37
CA GLY A 262 -1.07 -18.75 7.97
C GLY A 262 -1.04 -18.98 6.46
N ALA A 263 -1.59 -18.08 5.64
CA ALA A 263 -1.52 -18.19 4.20
C ALA A 263 -0.07 -18.08 3.72
N VAL A 264 0.36 -19.09 2.96
CA VAL A 264 1.68 -19.15 2.34
C VAL A 264 1.55 -18.72 0.88
N MET A 265 2.37 -17.74 0.48
CA MET A 265 2.32 -17.13 -0.84
C MET A 265 3.64 -17.29 -1.57
N SER A 266 3.61 -17.91 -2.75
CA SER A 266 4.73 -17.92 -3.68
C SER A 266 5.07 -16.51 -4.14
N HIS A 267 6.35 -16.14 -4.07
CA HIS A 267 6.84 -14.80 -4.42
C HIS A 267 8.20 -14.88 -5.15
N ARG A 268 8.44 -13.92 -6.05
CA ARG A 268 9.69 -13.80 -6.81
C ARG A 268 10.12 -12.34 -6.94
N MET A 269 11.42 -12.09 -6.78
CA MET A 269 12.08 -10.85 -7.20
C MET A 269 13.13 -11.13 -8.28
N ILE A 270 13.32 -10.20 -9.20
CA ILE A 270 14.32 -10.31 -10.26
C ILE A 270 15.15 -9.02 -10.24
N VAL A 271 16.45 -9.12 -10.08
CA VAL A 271 17.35 -7.96 -10.14
C VAL A 271 18.17 -8.06 -11.42
N ARG A 272 17.97 -7.13 -12.34
CA ARG A 272 18.60 -7.15 -13.68
C ARG A 272 19.89 -6.36 -13.67
N ARG A 273 20.97 -6.95 -14.18
CA ARG A 273 22.28 -6.29 -14.33
C ARG A 273 22.73 -5.62 -13.02
N ALA A 274 22.55 -6.28 -11.89
CA ALA A 274 22.92 -5.76 -10.58
C ALA A 274 24.44 -5.77 -10.41
N SER A 275 24.98 -4.71 -9.81
CA SER A 275 26.31 -4.76 -9.18
C SER A 275 26.22 -5.43 -7.81
N ASP A 276 27.37 -5.72 -7.21
CA ASP A 276 27.44 -6.23 -5.84
C ASP A 276 26.90 -5.19 -4.83
N VAL A 277 27.09 -3.89 -5.10
CA VAL A 277 26.51 -2.78 -4.32
C VAL A 277 24.99 -2.79 -4.39
N ASP A 278 24.41 -3.01 -5.58
CA ASP A 278 22.95 -3.11 -5.75
C ASP A 278 22.38 -4.27 -4.91
N MET A 279 23.06 -5.42 -4.92
CA MET A 279 22.65 -6.58 -4.12
C MET A 279 22.83 -6.33 -2.62
N GLY A 280 23.93 -5.70 -2.22
CA GLY A 280 24.19 -5.34 -0.81
C GLY A 280 23.14 -4.40 -0.25
N LEU A 281 22.77 -3.36 -1.00
CA LEU A 281 21.69 -2.45 -0.62
C LEU A 281 20.34 -3.17 -0.51
N LEU A 282 20.02 -4.07 -1.43
CA LEU A 282 18.80 -4.86 -1.37
C LEU A 282 18.77 -5.74 -0.11
N LEU A 283 19.87 -6.43 0.21
CA LEU A 283 19.98 -7.28 1.40
C LEU A 283 19.89 -6.45 2.68
N ALA A 284 20.55 -5.30 2.76
CA ALA A 284 20.43 -4.38 3.89
C ALA A 284 18.99 -3.87 4.07
N GLY A 285 18.28 -3.63 2.96
CA GLY A 285 16.86 -3.28 2.99
C GLY A 285 15.95 -4.41 3.48
N LEU A 286 16.25 -5.66 3.13
CA LEU A 286 15.53 -6.84 3.62
C LEU A 286 15.80 -7.09 5.10
N ASP A 287 17.04 -6.89 5.56
CA ASP A 287 17.40 -6.91 6.98
C ASP A 287 16.63 -5.84 7.77
N ALA A 288 16.68 -4.58 7.34
CA ALA A 288 15.92 -3.51 7.97
C ALA A 288 14.40 -3.76 7.93
N TRP A 289 13.88 -4.37 6.86
CA TRP A 289 12.48 -4.75 6.77
C TRP A 289 12.13 -5.88 7.75
N SER A 290 13.02 -6.84 8.00
CA SER A 290 12.78 -7.96 8.92
C SER A 290 12.61 -7.55 10.39
N LEU A 291 13.12 -6.37 10.77
CA LEU A 291 12.90 -5.79 12.10
C LEU A 291 11.45 -5.31 12.30
N GLU A 292 10.73 -4.99 11.22
CA GLU A 292 9.30 -4.63 11.26
C GLU A 292 8.63 -5.01 9.93
N PRO A 293 8.41 -6.32 9.68
CA PRO A 293 7.99 -6.85 8.39
C PRO A 293 6.47 -6.75 8.25
N ILE A 294 5.99 -5.52 8.24
CA ILE A 294 4.59 -5.18 8.13
C ILE A 294 4.33 -4.64 6.73
N ILE A 295 3.33 -5.20 6.05
CA ILE A 295 2.89 -4.78 4.72
C ILE A 295 1.36 -4.65 4.67
N GLY A 296 0.85 -3.82 3.76
CA GLY A 296 -0.58 -3.69 3.52
C GLY A 296 -1.26 -2.63 4.39
N ALA A 297 -2.56 -2.82 4.62
CA ALA A 297 -3.43 -1.90 5.34
C ALA A 297 -3.80 -2.41 6.74
N HIS A 298 -4.47 -1.56 7.52
CA HIS A 298 -4.98 -1.89 8.85
C HIS A 298 -3.91 -2.29 9.88
N VAL A 299 -2.69 -1.72 9.76
CA VAL A 299 -1.57 -1.91 10.70
C VAL A 299 -1.98 -1.55 12.13
N ALA A 300 -2.74 -0.45 12.33
CA ALA A 300 -3.23 -0.05 13.65
C ALA A 300 -4.19 -1.06 14.29
N ASN A 301 -4.76 -1.98 13.52
CA ASN A 301 -5.58 -3.09 14.01
C ASN A 301 -4.76 -4.37 14.21
N GLY A 302 -3.42 -4.30 14.17
CA GLY A 302 -2.52 -5.46 14.31
C GLY A 302 -2.56 -6.41 13.12
N ASN A 303 -2.57 -5.87 11.88
CA ASN A 303 -2.57 -6.67 10.65
C ASN A 303 -1.33 -6.40 9.81
N GLY A 304 -1.06 -7.32 8.88
CA GLY A 304 -0.02 -7.15 7.87
C GLY A 304 1.37 -7.68 8.23
N LEU A 305 1.54 -8.27 9.42
CA LEU A 305 2.80 -8.94 9.79
C LEU A 305 3.04 -10.16 8.90
N VAL A 306 4.25 -10.27 8.36
CA VAL A 306 4.67 -11.39 7.52
C VAL A 306 6.06 -11.90 7.88
N SER A 307 6.31 -13.16 7.55
CA SER A 307 7.66 -13.73 7.45
C SER A 307 7.97 -14.03 5.99
N ALA A 308 9.24 -14.14 5.64
CA ALA A 308 9.63 -14.47 4.28
C ALA A 308 10.93 -15.28 4.20
N GLN A 309 11.04 -16.09 3.17
CA GLN A 309 12.26 -16.80 2.81
C GLN A 309 12.41 -16.83 1.30
N TRP A 310 13.61 -16.53 0.81
CA TRP A 310 13.96 -16.65 -0.60
C TRP A 310 15.30 -17.32 -0.80
N ASP A 311 15.36 -18.20 -1.79
CA ASP A 311 16.59 -18.68 -2.37
C ASP A 311 17.07 -17.66 -3.42
N LEU A 312 18.29 -17.14 -3.24
CA LEU A 312 18.94 -16.24 -4.18
C LEU A 312 19.74 -17.04 -5.20
N PHE A 313 19.44 -16.83 -6.48
CA PHE A 313 20.17 -17.41 -7.59
C PHE A 313 20.84 -16.35 -8.44
N GLU A 314 22.05 -16.63 -8.93
CA GLU A 314 22.67 -15.92 -10.04
C GLU A 314 22.27 -16.59 -11.35
N VAL A 315 21.84 -15.81 -12.34
CA VAL A 315 21.50 -16.29 -13.67
C VAL A 315 22.73 -16.27 -14.56
N THR A 316 23.12 -17.46 -15.02
CA THR A 316 24.24 -17.66 -15.94
C THR A 316 23.73 -18.15 -17.30
N ARG A 317 24.62 -18.25 -18.29
CA ARG A 317 24.31 -18.86 -19.60
C ARG A 317 23.91 -20.34 -19.50
N LYS A 318 24.25 -21.02 -18.40
CA LYS A 318 23.95 -22.45 -18.16
C LYS A 318 22.69 -22.65 -17.30
N GLY A 319 21.99 -21.58 -16.95
CA GLY A 319 20.87 -21.61 -16.00
C GLY A 319 21.18 -20.86 -14.71
N LYS A 320 20.37 -21.09 -13.68
CA LYS A 320 20.49 -20.41 -12.39
C LYS A 320 21.37 -21.20 -11.41
N VAL A 321 22.28 -20.52 -10.72
CA VAL A 321 23.19 -21.09 -9.71
C VAL A 321 22.79 -20.53 -8.35
N LEU A 322 22.56 -21.40 -7.37
CA LEU A 322 22.22 -20.97 -6.01
C LEU A 322 23.43 -20.24 -5.39
N VAL A 323 23.18 -19.05 -4.86
CA VAL A 323 24.15 -18.23 -4.14
C VAL A 323 23.95 -18.41 -2.63
N GLY A 324 22.69 -18.43 -2.20
CA GLY A 324 22.35 -18.63 -0.79
C GLY A 324 20.87 -18.39 -0.53
N THR A 325 20.50 -18.33 0.73
CA THR A 325 19.13 -18.12 1.22
C THR A 325 19.07 -16.88 2.09
N VAL A 326 18.01 -16.09 1.92
CA VAL A 326 17.65 -14.96 2.77
C VAL A 326 16.38 -15.31 3.52
N ARG A 327 16.42 -15.29 4.85
CA ARG A 327 15.24 -15.50 5.69
C ARG A 327 14.98 -14.27 6.56
N CYS A 328 13.75 -13.79 6.52
CA CYS A 328 13.25 -12.68 7.32
C CYS A 328 12.20 -13.22 8.30
N GLU A 329 12.60 -13.43 9.55
CA GLU A 329 11.68 -13.73 10.65
C GLU A 329 11.24 -12.42 11.32
N PRO A 330 9.99 -12.30 11.77
CA PRO A 330 9.49 -11.09 12.41
C PRO A 330 10.33 -10.63 13.60
N PHE A 331 10.69 -9.34 13.60
CA PHE A 331 11.39 -8.67 14.70
C PHE A 331 12.79 -9.23 14.98
N SER A 332 13.44 -9.74 13.94
CA SER A 332 14.82 -10.21 13.98
C SER A 332 15.56 -9.76 12.74
N ASN A 333 16.90 -9.70 12.80
CA ASN A 333 17.73 -9.50 11.62
C ASN A 333 17.51 -10.63 10.59
N ALA A 334 17.70 -10.30 9.32
CA ALA A 334 17.63 -11.28 8.26
C ALA A 334 18.78 -12.28 8.39
N VAL A 335 18.45 -13.57 8.33
CA VAL A 335 19.44 -14.64 8.34
C VAL A 335 19.87 -14.92 6.91
N LEU A 336 21.16 -14.70 6.65
CA LEU A 336 21.82 -15.02 5.39
C LEU A 336 22.57 -16.35 5.54
N THR A 337 22.37 -17.27 4.60
CA THR A 337 23.09 -18.56 4.56
C THR A 337 23.57 -18.85 3.15
N GLY A 338 24.82 -19.24 2.95
CA GLY A 338 25.35 -19.44 1.60
C GLY A 338 26.85 -19.67 1.54
N ASP A 339 27.42 -19.48 0.34
CA ASP A 339 28.83 -19.73 0.02
C ASP A 339 29.78 -18.55 0.30
N GLY A 340 29.34 -17.56 1.10
CA GLY A 340 30.12 -16.36 1.43
C GLY A 340 29.86 -15.15 0.50
N ARG A 341 29.18 -15.36 -0.63
CA ARG A 341 28.89 -14.28 -1.60
C ARG A 341 27.87 -13.26 -1.08
N LEU A 342 26.93 -13.70 -0.25
CA LEU A 342 25.93 -12.80 0.36
C LEU A 342 26.62 -11.75 1.25
N GLU A 343 27.58 -12.18 2.06
CA GLU A 343 28.41 -11.34 2.90
C GLU A 343 29.26 -10.39 2.05
N GLY A 344 29.78 -10.87 0.92
CA GLY A 344 30.47 -10.04 -0.06
C GLY A 344 29.62 -8.90 -0.61
N PHE A 345 28.34 -9.15 -0.91
CA PHE A 345 27.42 -8.09 -1.35
C PHE A 345 27.20 -7.05 -0.26
N VAL A 346 26.96 -7.48 0.98
CA VAL A 346 26.78 -6.56 2.13
C VAL A 346 28.04 -5.69 2.31
N ALA A 347 29.23 -6.31 2.31
CA ALA A 347 30.50 -5.60 2.42
C ALA A 347 30.75 -4.61 1.27
N ALA A 348 30.32 -4.95 0.05
CA ALA A 348 30.42 -4.05 -1.10
C ALA A 348 29.57 -2.78 -0.91
N PHE A 349 28.35 -2.91 -0.38
CA PHE A 349 27.51 -1.76 -0.07
C PHE A 349 28.07 -0.93 1.10
N ASP A 350 28.58 -1.57 2.15
CA ASP A 350 29.24 -0.86 3.26
C ASP A 350 30.45 -0.06 2.80
N THR A 351 31.27 -0.65 1.93
CA THR A 351 32.43 0.04 1.31
C THR A 351 31.97 1.22 0.48
N PHE A 352 30.95 1.04 -0.37
CA PHE A 352 30.37 2.11 -1.17
C PHE A 352 29.89 3.30 -0.31
N MET A 353 29.25 3.02 0.83
CA MET A 353 28.81 4.08 1.75
C MET A 353 30.01 4.79 2.41
N ALA A 354 31.01 4.02 2.87
CA ALA A 354 32.21 4.53 3.51
C ALA A 354 33.07 5.40 2.57
N ASP A 355 33.06 5.11 1.27
CA ASP A 355 33.79 5.89 0.26
C ASP A 355 33.23 7.31 0.06
N MET A 356 32.02 7.60 0.56
CA MET A 356 31.36 8.90 0.49
C MET A 356 31.26 9.53 -0.92
N ASN A 357 31.38 8.71 -1.97
CA ASN A 357 31.24 9.14 -3.37
C ASN A 357 29.82 8.92 -3.92
N TRP A 358 28.83 8.83 -3.03
CA TRP A 358 27.42 8.70 -3.37
C TRP A 358 26.78 10.06 -3.61
N ASP A 359 25.66 10.06 -4.34
CA ASP A 359 24.81 11.24 -4.53
C ASP A 359 23.35 10.81 -4.53
N PHE A 360 22.67 11.10 -3.43
CA PHE A 360 21.26 10.75 -3.25
C PHE A 360 20.30 11.88 -3.60
N ASN A 361 20.81 13.07 -3.93
CA ASN A 361 19.98 14.23 -4.22
C ASN A 361 19.25 14.09 -5.55
N VAL A 362 18.28 14.99 -5.75
CA VAL A 362 17.62 15.15 -7.05
C VAL A 362 18.65 15.54 -8.11
N PRO A 363 18.77 14.79 -9.23
CA PRO A 363 19.61 15.19 -10.34
C PRO A 363 19.20 16.57 -10.90
N THR A 364 20.14 17.53 -10.90
CA THR A 364 19.95 18.88 -11.46
C THR A 364 20.53 19.01 -12.87
N LYS A 365 20.17 20.10 -13.56
CA LYS A 365 20.81 20.52 -14.83
C LYS A 365 22.24 20.97 -14.50
N VAL A 366 23.16 20.72 -15.43
CA VAL A 366 24.55 21.20 -15.36
C VAL A 366 24.62 22.64 -15.85
#